data_AF-A0A091PB42-F1
#
_entry.id   AF-A0A091PB42-F1
#
_cell.length_a   1.000
_cell.length_b   1.000
_cell.length_c   1.000
_cell.angle_alpha   90.00
_cell.angle_beta   90.00
_cell.angle_gamma   90.00
#
_symmetry.space_group_name_H-M   'P 1'
#
loop_
_entity.id
_entity.type
_entity.pdbx_description
1 polymer ?
#
loop_
_entity_poly.entity_id
_entity_poly.type
_entity_poly.pdbx_seq_one_letter_code
_entity_poly.pdbx_strand_id
1 'polypeptide(L)' 'QCHLSGLWRNEQDSLMEISAVRDDGDFQGKYLTRVTLASVCARVSPLKGAQQQPGEGGWPTSDITV' A
#
# COMPACT_ATOMS: atom_id res chain seq x y z
N GLN A 1 5.15 -9.59 -14.29
CA GLN A 1 5.88 -8.68 -13.39
C GLN A 1 4.83 -8.00 -12.51
N CYS A 2 4.91 -8.11 -11.19
CA CYS A 2 3.95 -7.52 -10.25
C CYS A 2 4.55 -6.21 -9.76
N HIS A 3 3.88 -5.10 -10.04
CA HIS A 3 4.31 -3.78 -9.62
C HIS A 3 3.36 -3.29 -8.54
N LEU A 4 3.91 -2.93 -7.39
CA LEU A 4 3.11 -2.46 -6.27
C LEU A 4 2.59 -1.03 -6.49
N SER A 5 3.30 -0.23 -7.30
CA SER A 5 2.89 1.13 -7.63
C SER A 5 1.58 1.17 -8.42
N GLY A 6 0.66 2.04 -8.02
CA GLY A 6 -0.61 2.23 -8.73
C GLY A 6 -1.79 2.46 -7.79
N LEU A 7 -2.98 2.38 -8.37
CA LEU A 7 -4.25 2.47 -7.67
C LEU A 7 -4.79 1.07 -7.40
N TRP A 8 -5.17 0.83 -6.14
CA TRP A 8 -5.69 -0.42 -5.66
C TRP A 8 -7.04 -0.22 -4.98
N ARG A 9 -7.88 -1.24 -5.09
CA ARG A 9 -9.15 -1.36 -4.36
C ARG A 9 -9.22 -2.75 -3.74
N ASN A 10 -9.54 -2.82 -2.45
CA ASN A 10 -9.75 -4.10 -1.76
C ASN A 10 -11.23 -4.52 -1.82
N GLU A 11 -11.54 -5.72 -1.30
CA GLU A 11 -12.90 -6.29 -1.29
C GLU A 11 -13.91 -5.50 -0.44
N GLN A 12 -13.43 -4.62 0.45
CA GLN A 12 -14.25 -3.74 1.27
C GLN A 12 -14.44 -2.36 0.64
N ASP A 13 -14.01 -2.17 -0.62
CA ASP A 13 -14.02 -0.91 -1.34
C ASP A 13 -13.12 0.19 -0.76
N SER A 14 -12.16 -0.18 0.08
CA SER A 14 -11.10 0.75 0.51
C SER A 14 -10.15 1.00 -0.67
N LEU A 15 -9.68 2.24 -0.77
CA LEU A 15 -8.82 2.68 -1.87
C LEU A 15 -7.40 2.91 -1.37
N MET A 16 -6.42 2.53 -2.17
CA MET A 16 -5.01 2.75 -1.89
C MET A 16 -4.31 3.29 -3.14
N GLU A 17 -3.45 4.27 -2.95
CA GLU A 17 -2.51 4.77 -3.96
C GLU A 17 -1.10 4.51 -3.45
N ILE A 18 -0.29 3.79 -4.23
CA ILE A 18 1.12 3.52 -3.91
C ILE A 18 1.99 4.20 -4.98
N SER A 19 2.96 5.00 -4.53
CA SER A 19 3.92 5.68 -5.40
C SER A 19 4.86 4.67 -6.10
N ALA A 20 5.71 5.16 -6.98
CA ALA A 20 6.83 4.37 -7.46
C ALA A 20 7.64 3.80 -6.28
N VAL A 21 7.99 2.52 -6.37
CA VAL A 21 8.91 1.86 -5.44
C VAL A 21 10.31 2.31 -5.80
N ARG A 22 11.05 2.81 -4.81
CA ARG A 22 12.42 3.30 -4.96
C ARG A 22 13.40 2.12 -5.05
N ASP A 23 14.62 2.40 -5.49
CA ASP A 23 15.68 1.37 -5.64
C ASP A 23 16.03 0.68 -4.32
N ASP A 24 15.85 1.37 -3.19
CA ASP A 24 16.02 0.85 -1.82
C ASP A 24 14.82 0.01 -1.34
N GLY A 25 13.76 -0.08 -2.13
CA GLY A 25 12.51 -0.77 -1.81
C GLY A 25 11.47 0.10 -1.12
N ASP A 26 11.81 1.33 -0.71
CA ASP A 26 10.88 2.21 0.00
C ASP A 26 9.79 2.76 -0.94
N PHE A 27 8.58 2.90 -0.41
CA PHE A 27 7.49 3.57 -1.07
C PHE A 27 6.59 4.31 -0.07
N GLN A 28 5.82 5.24 -0.61
CA GLN A 28 4.83 6.00 0.13
C GLN A 28 3.50 5.99 -0.63
N GLY A 29 2.45 6.44 0.04
CA GLY A 29 1.14 6.42 -0.57
C GLY A 29 0.05 7.02 0.29
N LYS A 30 -1.18 6.71 -0.08
CA LYS A 30 -2.39 7.13 0.62
C LYS A 30 -3.37 5.97 0.72
N TYR A 31 -4.06 5.90 1.84
CA TYR A 31 -5.12 4.92 2.08
C TYR A 31 -6.40 5.63 2.49
N LEU A 32 -7.51 5.30 1.83
CA LEU A 32 -8.85 5.70 2.22
C LEU A 32 -9.63 4.45 2.60
N THR A 33 -9.80 4.25 3.90
CA THR A 33 -10.61 3.14 4.40
C THR A 33 -12.09 3.39 4.15
N ARG A 34 -12.83 2.37 3.71
CA ARG A 34 -14.29 2.40 3.61
C ARG A 34 -14.97 2.06 4.94
N VAL A 35 -14.28 1.32 5.80
CA VAL A 35 -14.79 0.81 7.08
C VAL A 35 -13.91 1.31 8.23
N THR A 36 -14.51 1.65 9.36
CA THR A 36 -13.78 2.13 10.54
C THR A 36 -14.50 1.72 11.82
N LEU A 37 -13.75 1.43 12.88
CA LEU A 37 -14.27 1.23 14.23
C LEU A 37 -14.45 2.56 14.99
N ALA A 38 -13.89 3.65 14.47
CA ALA A 38 -14.00 4.96 15.09
C ALA A 38 -15.39 5.57 14.85
N SER A 39 -15.88 6.35 15.81
CA SER A 39 -17.14 7.11 15.70
C SER A 39 -17.03 8.37 14.81
N VAL A 40 -15.92 8.51 14.07
CA VAL A 40 -15.64 9.64 13.19
C VAL A 40 -15.52 9.19 11.74
N CYS A 41 -15.77 10.11 10.81
CA CYS A 41 -15.62 9.83 9.39
C CYS A 41 -14.18 9.44 9.04
N ALA A 42 -14.03 8.37 8.27
CA ALA A 42 -12.76 7.99 7.68
C ALA A 42 -12.20 9.13 6.81
N ARG A 43 -10.90 9.35 6.90
CA ARG A 43 -10.17 10.33 6.10
C ARG A 43 -9.05 9.61 5.36
N VAL A 44 -8.50 10.28 4.35
CA VAL A 44 -7.30 9.81 3.66
C VAL A 44 -6.13 9.87 4.65
N SER A 45 -5.49 8.73 4.88
CA SER A 45 -4.29 8.61 5.72
C SER A 45 -3.05 8.39 4.85
N PRO A 46 -1.89 8.96 5.19
CA PRO A 46 -0.63 8.64 4.52
C PRO A 46 -0.25 7.19 4.85
N LEU A 47 0.32 6.47 3.88
CA LEU A 47 0.96 5.18 4.13
C LEU A 47 2.44 5.22 3.75
N LYS A 48 3.23 4.38 4.43
CA LYS A 48 4.64 4.13 4.13
C LYS A 48 4.90 2.64 4.16
N GLY A 49 5.84 2.17 3.35
CA GLY A 49 6.19 0.76 3.32
C GLY A 49 7.52 0.52 2.63
N ALA A 50 7.94 -0.74 2.68
CA ALA A 50 9.14 -1.22 2.00
C ALA A 50 8.83 -2.56 1.33
N GLN A 51 9.35 -2.74 0.12
CA GLN A 51 9.25 -3.98 -0.65
C GLN A 51 10.63 -4.64 -0.70
N GLN A 52 10.67 -5.94 -0.41
CA GLN A 52 11.91 -6.70 -0.53
C GLN A 52 12.36 -6.76 -1.99
N GLN A 53 13.68 -6.85 -2.19
CA GLN A 53 14.22 -7.07 -3.53
C GLN A 53 13.74 -8.41 -4.09
N PRO A 54 13.42 -8.51 -5.40
CA PRO A 54 13.03 -9.77 -6.02
C PRO A 54 14.14 -10.83 -5.85
N GLY A 55 13.83 -11.93 -5.15
CA GLY A 55 14.72 -13.10 -5.03
C GLY A 55 14.47 -14.15 -6.12
N GLU A 56 15.29 -15.20 -6.16
CA GLU A 56 15.08 -16.32 -7.09
C GLU A 56 13.80 -17.10 -6.72
N GLY A 57 12.75 -16.91 -7.53
CA GLY A 57 11.56 -17.78 -7.56
C GLY A 57 10.35 -17.34 -6.73
N GLY A 58 10.39 -16.18 -6.06
CA GLY A 58 9.30 -15.68 -5.22
C GLY A 58 8.76 -14.30 -5.64
N TRP A 59 7.50 -14.03 -5.30
CA TRP A 59 7.00 -12.65 -5.30
C TRP A 59 7.59 -11.91 -4.10
N PRO A 60 8.12 -10.69 -4.28
CA PRO A 60 8.67 -9.92 -3.17
C PRO A 60 7.58 -9.62 -2.14
N THR A 61 7.89 -9.81 -0.87
CA THR A 61 7.00 -9.40 0.23
C THR A 61 7.12 -7.89 0.45
N SER A 62 6.09 -7.30 1.06
CA SER A 62 6.07 -5.88 1.37
C SER A 62 5.39 -5.65 2.70
N ASP A 63 5.92 -4.69 3.47
CA ASP A 63 5.32 -4.22 4.71
C ASP A 63 4.73 -2.83 4.49
N ILE A 64 3.57 -2.57 5.09
CA ILE A 64 2.84 -1.29 4.96
C ILE A 64 2.38 -0.82 6.35
N THR A 65 2.60 0.45 6.64
CA THR A 65 2.03 1.18 7.78
C THR A 65 1.14 2.30 7.26
N VAL A 66 -0.06 2.46 7.85
CA VAL A 66 -1.09 3.46 7.53
C VAL A 66 -1.40 4.30 8.76
#